data_AF-A0A2C2UYR5-F1
#
_entry.id   AF-A0A2C2UYR5-F1
#
_cell.length_a   1.000
_cell.length_b   1.000
_cell.length_c   1.000
_cell.angle_alpha   90.00
_cell.angle_beta   90.00
_cell.angle_gamma   90.00
#
_symmetry.space_group_name_H-M   'P 1'
#
loop_
_entity.id
_entity.type
_entity.pdbx_description
1 polymer ?
#
loop_
_entity_poly.entity_id
_entity_poly.type
_entity_poly.pdbx_seq_one_letter_code
_entity_poly.pdbx_strand_id
1 'polypeptide(L)'
;MPDRINNELQDCEEHGILTDVDMMTNEKWQAIIDNDASYNNQFFYAVKTTGIFCKPSCKSRIPKKENIRIFLNAEQALRANFRPCKRCKPTNERLPDSEWVAFITEYIDKNFIEKLTLETLANIAHGSPYHLHRTFKKIKGITPVEYIQQVRVNAAKEYLIHTNKAIADLAICVGMPNASYFITLFKKKTGLTPAQFRQMSKMEKM
;
A
#
# COMPACT_ATOMS: atom_id res chain seq x y z
N MET A 1 50.14 31.15 48.57
CA MET A 1 49.58 29.86 48.11
C MET A 1 48.09 30.06 47.87
N PRO A 2 47.53 29.52 46.78
CA PRO A 2 47.27 30.29 45.56
C PRO A 2 45.80 30.70 45.36
N ASP A 3 45.67 31.80 44.62
CA ASP A 3 44.69 32.13 43.56
C ASP A 3 43.30 31.50 43.56
N ARG A 4 42.27 32.35 43.44
CA ARG A 4 41.15 32.11 42.51
C ARG A 4 40.60 33.43 41.96
N ILE A 5 41.01 33.65 40.72
CA ILE A 5 40.72 34.69 39.76
C ILE A 5 39.33 34.47 39.14
N ASN A 6 38.62 35.58 38.89
CA ASN A 6 37.67 35.91 37.82
C ASN A 6 36.67 34.88 37.24
N ASN A 7 35.41 35.35 37.18
CA ASN A 7 34.61 35.58 35.95
C ASN A 7 34.33 34.40 35.02
N GLU A 8 33.05 34.03 34.88
CA GLU A 8 32.38 33.51 33.67
C GLU A 8 30.86 33.48 34.00
N LEU A 9 30.05 34.41 33.48
CA LEU A 9 29.31 34.29 32.22
C LEU A 9 28.60 32.94 32.06
N GLN A 10 27.28 32.99 32.26
CA GLN A 10 26.28 32.48 31.33
C GLN A 10 26.34 30.97 31.01
N ASP A 11 25.34 30.22 31.47
CA ASP A 11 24.60 29.34 30.56
C ASP A 11 23.21 29.00 31.09
N CYS A 12 22.26 29.09 30.17
CA CYS A 12 20.89 28.64 30.31
C CYS A 12 20.86 27.12 30.13
N GLU A 13 20.52 26.37 31.18
CA GLU A 13 20.23 24.93 31.08
C GLU A 13 18.76 24.65 31.42
N GLU A 14 18.04 23.75 30.77
CA GLU A 14 18.05 23.15 29.44
C GLU A 14 16.83 22.20 29.44
N HIS A 15 16.08 22.18 28.34
CA HIS A 15 15.27 21.05 27.84
C HIS A 15 14.15 20.44 28.71
N GLY A 16 12.93 20.94 28.49
CA GLY A 16 11.69 20.21 28.78
C GLY A 16 11.54 18.96 27.89
N ILE A 17 11.77 17.79 28.48
CA ILE A 17 11.50 16.48 27.86
C ILE A 17 10.01 16.18 28.02
N LEU A 18 9.23 16.35 26.95
CA LEU A 18 7.89 15.78 26.86
C LEU A 18 8.01 14.25 26.89
N THR A 19 7.34 13.63 27.87
CA THR A 19 7.37 12.19 28.10
C THR A 19 6.68 11.43 26.96
N ASP A 20 7.46 10.82 26.06
CA ASP A 20 7.00 9.97 24.94
C ASP A 20 6.42 8.60 25.38
N VAL A 21 5.72 8.52 26.51
CA VAL A 21 5.23 7.25 27.10
C VAL A 21 3.80 7.39 27.57
N ASP A 22 2.94 6.54 27.04
CA ASP A 22 1.56 6.41 27.45
C ASP A 22 1.43 5.33 28.54
N MET A 23 0.47 5.49 29.45
CA MET A 23 0.27 4.59 30.59
C MET A 23 -0.37 3.26 30.16
N MET A 24 0.13 2.17 30.73
CA MET A 24 -0.42 0.83 30.57
C MET A 24 -1.71 0.68 31.37
N THR A 25 -2.87 0.77 30.72
CA THR A 25 -4.17 0.55 31.37
C THR A 25 -4.60 -0.92 31.30
N ASN A 26 -5.56 -1.32 32.15
CA ASN A 26 -6.13 -2.67 32.11
C ASN A 26 -6.86 -2.94 30.79
N GLU A 27 -7.48 -1.94 30.19
CA GLU A 27 -8.11 -2.01 28.86
C GLU A 27 -7.09 -2.33 27.76
N LYS A 28 -5.99 -1.58 27.68
CA LYS A 28 -4.91 -1.85 26.70
C LYS A 28 -4.28 -3.21 26.92
N TRP A 29 -4.18 -3.66 28.17
CA TRP A 29 -3.68 -4.99 28.50
C TRP A 29 -4.61 -6.07 27.97
N GLN A 30 -5.91 -5.90 28.18
CA GLN A 30 -6.93 -6.82 27.70
C GLN A 30 -6.94 -6.89 26.17
N ALA A 31 -6.83 -5.76 25.48
CA ALA A 31 -6.74 -5.71 24.02
C ALA A 31 -5.52 -6.48 23.45
N ILE A 32 -4.38 -6.48 24.14
CA ILE A 32 -3.21 -7.27 23.75
C ILE A 32 -3.46 -8.78 23.92
N ILE A 33 -4.11 -9.18 25.02
CA ILE A 33 -4.44 -10.58 25.29
C ILE A 33 -5.45 -11.09 24.27
N ASP A 34 -6.50 -10.31 24.00
CA ASP A 34 -7.62 -10.69 23.14
C ASP A 34 -7.28 -10.59 21.64
N ASN A 35 -6.06 -10.13 21.30
CA ASN A 35 -5.63 -9.90 19.93
C ASN A 35 -6.56 -8.93 19.17
N ASP A 36 -7.09 -7.92 19.86
CA ASP A 36 -8.13 -7.06 19.29
C ASP A 36 -7.54 -6.12 18.22
N ALA A 37 -8.04 -6.26 16.99
CA ALA A 37 -7.62 -5.45 15.86
C ALA A 37 -8.18 -4.02 15.88
N SER A 38 -9.22 -3.74 16.67
CA SER A 38 -9.82 -2.40 16.80
C SER A 38 -8.84 -1.37 17.39
N TYR A 39 -7.85 -1.83 18.16
CA TYR A 39 -6.83 -1.00 18.80
C TYR A 39 -5.54 -0.81 17.98
N ASN A 40 -5.44 -1.40 16.78
CA ASN A 40 -4.20 -1.43 15.99
C ASN A 40 -3.62 -0.06 15.60
N ASN A 41 -4.44 0.98 15.59
CA ASN A 41 -4.06 2.36 15.29
C ASN A 41 -4.25 3.31 16.49
N GLN A 42 -4.64 2.77 17.65
CA GLN A 42 -4.81 3.56 18.87
C GLN A 42 -3.53 3.56 19.71
N PHE A 43 -2.82 2.42 19.74
CA PHE A 43 -1.54 2.31 20.42
C PHE A 43 -0.69 1.16 19.87
N PHE A 44 0.60 1.22 20.19
CA PHE A 44 1.58 0.18 19.96
C PHE A 44 2.17 -0.25 21.29
N TYR A 45 2.51 -1.53 21.43
CA TYR A 45 3.18 -2.04 22.61
C TYR A 45 4.56 -2.56 22.28
N ALA A 46 5.53 -2.31 23.14
CA ALA A 46 6.90 -2.74 22.99
C ALA A 46 7.35 -3.60 24.15
N VAL A 47 8.13 -4.62 23.84
CA VAL A 47 8.62 -5.60 24.80
C VAL A 47 10.07 -5.27 25.13
N LYS A 48 10.30 -4.73 26.34
CA LYS A 48 11.61 -4.28 26.85
C LYS A 48 12.71 -5.33 26.66
N THR A 49 12.40 -6.60 26.95
CA THR A 49 13.36 -7.71 26.89
C THR A 49 13.81 -8.08 25.48
N THR A 50 12.97 -7.85 24.46
CA THR A 50 13.28 -8.24 23.07
C THR A 50 13.64 -7.06 22.18
N GLY A 51 13.39 -5.84 22.66
CA GLY A 51 13.53 -4.60 21.89
C GLY A 51 12.55 -4.50 20.72
N ILE A 52 11.47 -5.28 20.70
CA ILE A 52 10.50 -5.33 19.58
C ILE A 52 9.20 -4.62 19.98
N PHE A 53 8.64 -3.83 19.06
CA PHE A 53 7.28 -3.30 19.20
C PHE A 53 6.29 -3.88 18.19
N CYS A 54 5.02 -3.92 18.59
CA CYS A 54 3.93 -4.65 17.97
C CYS A 54 2.62 -3.85 18.00
N LYS A 55 1.72 -4.19 17.08
CA LYS A 55 0.29 -3.88 17.15
C LYS A 55 -0.42 -4.81 18.16
N PRO A 56 -1.50 -4.38 18.85
CA PRO A 56 -2.34 -5.21 19.71
C PRO A 56 -2.76 -6.54 19.10
N SER A 57 -3.13 -6.58 17.81
CA SER A 57 -3.50 -7.82 17.11
C SER A 57 -2.30 -8.70 16.69
N CYS A 58 -1.15 -8.59 17.34
CA CYS A 58 0.03 -9.40 17.00
C CYS A 58 -0.13 -10.83 17.50
N LYS A 59 -0.07 -11.82 16.58
CA LYS A 59 -0.14 -13.26 16.91
C LYS A 59 1.12 -13.83 17.58
N SER A 60 2.04 -12.97 18.01
CA SER A 60 3.25 -13.39 18.73
C SER A 60 2.90 -13.80 20.15
N ARG A 61 3.74 -14.63 20.77
CA ARG A 61 3.53 -15.09 22.15
C ARG A 61 3.37 -13.88 23.08
N ILE A 62 2.34 -13.93 23.93
CA ILE A 62 2.02 -12.83 24.86
C ILE A 62 3.20 -12.67 25.85
N PRO A 63 3.82 -11.49 25.91
CA PRO A 63 4.90 -11.19 26.85
C PRO A 63 4.34 -10.93 28.26
N LYS A 64 5.20 -10.96 29.28
CA LYS A 64 4.80 -10.57 30.64
C LYS A 64 4.42 -9.09 30.69
N LYS A 65 3.33 -8.75 31.40
CA LYS A 65 2.80 -7.38 31.53
C LYS A 65 3.85 -6.35 31.98
N GLU A 66 4.73 -6.73 32.91
CA GLU A 66 5.82 -5.89 33.45
C GLU A 66 6.84 -5.42 32.40
N ASN A 67 7.01 -6.19 31.32
CA ASN A 67 8.00 -5.93 30.28
C ASN A 67 7.43 -5.11 29.11
N ILE A 68 6.20 -4.60 29.25
CA ILE A 68 5.52 -3.86 28.20
C ILE A 68 5.67 -2.36 28.41
N ARG A 69 5.89 -1.63 27.32
CA ARG A 69 5.80 -0.17 27.22
C ARG A 69 4.80 0.19 26.13
N ILE A 70 3.97 1.20 26.36
CA ILE A 70 2.96 1.64 25.39
C ILE A 70 3.44 2.93 24.71
N PHE A 71 3.19 2.99 23.41
CA PHE A 71 3.46 4.12 22.53
C PHE A 71 2.17 4.48 21.77
N LEU A 72 1.93 5.75 21.52
CA LEU A 72 0.75 6.21 20.78
C LEU A 72 0.92 5.99 19.27
N ASN A 73 2.14 6.16 18.77
CA ASN A 73 2.48 5.99 17.37
C ASN A 73 3.74 5.13 17.18
N ALA A 74 3.93 4.63 15.97
CA ALA A 74 5.09 3.80 15.64
C ALA A 74 6.41 4.59 15.70
N GLU A 75 6.36 5.91 15.46
CA GLU A 75 7.54 6.79 15.48
C GLU A 75 8.14 6.92 16.89
N GLN A 76 7.30 7.07 17.92
CA GLN A 76 7.73 7.09 19.33
C GLN A 76 8.46 5.80 19.70
N ALA A 77 7.96 4.65 19.26
CA ALA A 77 8.61 3.37 19.49
C ALA A 77 9.98 3.29 18.79
N LEU A 78 10.09 3.82 17.57
CA LEU A 78 11.35 3.89 16.82
C LEU A 78 12.38 4.83 17.49
N ARG A 79 11.95 6.03 17.92
CA ARG A 79 12.79 6.98 18.66
C ARG A 79 13.29 6.40 19.98
N ALA A 80 12.48 5.56 20.62
CA ALA A 80 12.85 4.81 21.82
C ALA A 80 13.69 3.54 21.53
N ASN A 81 14.27 3.41 20.33
CA ASN A 81 15.13 2.30 19.88
C ASN A 81 14.46 0.91 19.85
N PHE A 82 13.13 0.83 19.72
CA PHE A 82 12.45 -0.44 19.47
C PHE A 82 12.37 -0.74 17.98
N ARG A 83 12.69 -1.98 17.60
CA ARG A 83 12.57 -2.46 16.22
C ARG A 83 11.13 -2.93 15.91
N PRO A 84 10.59 -2.67 14.72
CA PRO A 84 9.26 -3.12 14.35
C PRO A 84 9.20 -4.64 14.25
N CYS A 85 8.13 -5.22 14.80
CA CYS A 85 7.89 -6.65 14.69
C CYS A 85 7.70 -7.06 13.23
N LYS A 86 8.53 -8.00 12.76
CA LYS A 86 8.46 -8.54 11.39
C LYS A 86 7.14 -9.25 11.10
N ARG A 87 6.42 -9.71 12.14
CA ARG A 87 5.18 -10.48 12.00
C ARG A 87 3.95 -9.59 11.85
N CYS A 88 3.76 -8.60 12.71
CA CYS A 88 2.61 -7.69 12.62
C CYS A 88 2.86 -6.42 11.79
N LYS A 89 4.11 -6.14 11.41
CA LYS A 89 4.52 -5.00 10.56
C LYS A 89 3.86 -3.69 11.03
N PRO A 90 4.17 -3.24 12.26
CA PRO A 90 3.45 -2.16 12.91
C PRO A 90 3.58 -0.81 12.17
N THR A 91 4.70 -0.58 11.49
CA THR A 91 5.00 0.63 10.70
C THR A 91 4.34 0.67 9.32
N ASN A 92 3.75 -0.44 8.85
CA ASN A 92 2.98 -0.44 7.62
C ASN A 92 1.57 0.07 8.00
N GLU A 93 1.37 1.38 7.91
CA GLU A 93 0.03 1.93 7.82
C GLU A 93 -0.63 1.31 6.60
N ARG A 94 -1.67 0.52 6.84
CA ARG A 94 -2.48 -0.03 5.76
C ARG A 94 -3.64 0.91 5.60
N LEU A 95 -3.76 1.52 4.42
CA LEU A 95 -5.04 2.07 3.99
C LEU A 95 -6.11 0.98 4.14
N PRO A 96 -7.35 1.33 4.49
CA PRO A 96 -8.48 0.40 4.41
C PRO A 96 -8.47 -0.31 3.07
N ASP A 97 -8.78 -1.61 3.03
CA ASP A 97 -8.69 -2.42 1.80
C ASP A 97 -9.40 -1.76 0.59
N SER A 98 -10.52 -1.06 0.84
CA SER A 98 -11.27 -0.31 -0.18
C SER A 98 -10.50 0.88 -0.75
N GLU A 99 -9.93 1.72 0.11
CA GLU A 99 -9.12 2.87 -0.28
C GLU A 99 -7.82 2.44 -0.93
N TRP A 100 -7.22 1.36 -0.42
CA TRP A 100 -6.03 0.76 -1.00
C TRP A 100 -6.27 0.27 -2.43
N VAL A 101 -7.40 -0.42 -2.67
CA VAL A 101 -7.79 -0.85 -4.01
C VAL A 101 -8.18 0.32 -4.90
N ALA A 102 -8.81 1.36 -4.36
CA ALA A 102 -9.13 2.58 -5.12
C ALA A 102 -7.87 3.28 -5.62
N PHE A 103 -6.87 3.45 -4.76
CA PHE A 103 -5.56 4.02 -5.11
C PHE A 103 -4.88 3.23 -6.24
N ILE A 104 -4.86 1.90 -6.14
CA ILE A 104 -4.27 1.04 -7.19
C ILE A 104 -5.06 1.12 -8.50
N THR A 105 -6.39 1.19 -8.41
CA THR A 105 -7.26 1.34 -9.59
C THR A 105 -6.95 2.65 -10.31
N GLU A 106 -6.89 3.76 -9.59
CA GLU A 106 -6.55 5.08 -10.13
C GLU A 106 -5.15 5.09 -10.77
N TYR A 107 -4.18 4.44 -10.12
CA TYR A 107 -2.84 4.29 -10.66
C TYR A 107 -2.85 3.53 -12.00
N ILE A 108 -3.60 2.43 -12.09
CA ILE A 108 -3.73 1.67 -13.34
C ILE A 108 -4.39 2.54 -14.41
N ASP A 109 -5.47 3.24 -14.10
CA ASP A 109 -6.21 4.06 -15.07
C ASP A 109 -5.35 5.19 -15.65
N LYS A 110 -4.40 5.73 -14.87
CA LYS A 110 -3.44 6.75 -15.32
C LYS A 110 -2.24 6.18 -16.08
N ASN A 111 -1.80 4.97 -15.74
CA ASN A 111 -0.52 4.42 -16.20
C ASN A 111 -0.67 3.10 -16.99
N PHE A 112 -1.85 2.79 -17.52
CA PHE A 112 -2.13 1.49 -18.15
C PHE A 112 -1.23 1.17 -19.36
N ILE A 113 -0.63 2.18 -19.99
CA ILE A 113 0.28 2.01 -21.14
C ILE A 113 1.59 1.36 -20.69
N GLU A 114 2.03 1.63 -19.45
CA GLU A 114 3.29 1.13 -18.92
C GLU A 114 3.27 -0.37 -18.64
N LYS A 115 4.45 -0.96 -18.40
CA LYS A 115 4.58 -2.36 -18.01
C LYS A 115 4.17 -2.56 -16.55
N LEU A 116 2.86 -2.66 -16.31
CA LEU A 116 2.30 -2.94 -14.99
C LEU A 116 2.31 -4.45 -14.70
N THR A 117 3.11 -4.86 -13.70
CA THR A 117 3.07 -6.21 -13.13
C THR A 117 2.47 -6.19 -11.72
N LEU A 118 2.03 -7.36 -11.24
CA LEU A 118 1.50 -7.48 -9.88
C LEU A 118 2.53 -7.06 -8.82
N GLU A 119 3.80 -7.36 -9.04
CA GLU A 119 4.91 -6.94 -8.18
C GLU A 119 5.08 -5.43 -8.16
N THR A 120 5.06 -4.78 -9.34
CA THR A 120 5.18 -3.33 -9.42
C THR A 120 4.04 -2.61 -8.69
N LEU A 121 2.79 -3.03 -8.91
CA LEU A 121 1.62 -2.46 -8.25
C LEU A 121 1.65 -2.69 -6.73
N ALA A 122 2.09 -3.87 -6.30
CA ALA A 122 2.23 -4.18 -4.88
C ALA A 122 3.30 -3.29 -4.22
N ASN A 123 4.43 -3.05 -4.89
CA ASN A 123 5.49 -2.17 -4.39
C ASN A 123 5.02 -0.72 -4.27
N ILE A 124 4.34 -0.20 -5.31
CA ILE A 124 3.78 1.16 -5.32
C ILE A 124 2.77 1.36 -4.18
N ALA A 125 1.97 0.33 -3.90
CA ALA A 125 0.96 0.38 -2.86
C ALA A 125 1.45 -0.14 -1.49
N HIS A 126 2.76 -0.34 -1.30
CA HIS A 126 3.37 -0.82 -0.05
C HIS A 126 2.76 -2.13 0.49
N GLY A 127 2.39 -3.05 -0.41
CA GLY A 127 1.78 -4.34 -0.10
C GLY A 127 2.54 -5.54 -0.66
N SER A 128 2.00 -6.75 -0.44
CA SER A 128 2.52 -7.97 -1.08
C SER A 128 1.70 -8.32 -2.33
N PRO A 129 2.33 -8.91 -3.38
CA PRO A 129 1.63 -9.32 -4.60
C PRO A 129 0.43 -10.24 -4.33
N TYR A 130 0.60 -11.20 -3.43
CA TYR A 130 -0.46 -12.13 -3.04
C TYR A 130 -1.64 -11.44 -2.35
N HIS A 131 -1.35 -10.51 -1.44
CA HIS A 131 -2.41 -9.73 -0.77
C HIS A 131 -3.14 -8.84 -1.77
N LEU A 132 -2.39 -8.15 -2.64
CA LEU A 132 -2.96 -7.35 -3.72
C LEU A 132 -3.93 -8.17 -4.57
N HIS A 133 -3.47 -9.31 -5.08
CA HIS A 133 -4.31 -10.18 -5.90
C HIS A 133 -5.62 -10.58 -5.20
N ARG A 134 -5.53 -11.04 -3.94
CA ARG A 134 -6.69 -11.49 -3.16
C ARG A 134 -7.65 -10.33 -2.86
N THR A 135 -7.13 -9.21 -2.37
CA THR A 135 -7.93 -8.06 -1.93
C THR A 135 -8.58 -7.36 -3.12
N PHE A 136 -7.83 -7.15 -4.21
CA PHE A 136 -8.36 -6.55 -5.44
C PHE A 136 -9.47 -7.40 -6.05
N LYS A 137 -9.29 -8.73 -6.15
CA LYS A 137 -10.34 -9.63 -6.63
C LYS A 137 -11.57 -9.65 -5.73
N LYS A 138 -11.39 -9.60 -4.41
CA LYS A 138 -12.49 -9.53 -3.46
C LYS A 138 -13.33 -8.27 -3.63
N ILE A 139 -12.69 -7.12 -3.88
CA ILE A 139 -13.37 -5.82 -3.97
C ILE A 139 -13.90 -5.53 -5.38
N LYS A 140 -13.12 -5.77 -6.42
CA LYS A 140 -13.47 -5.45 -7.83
C LYS A 140 -14.12 -6.61 -8.57
N GLY A 141 -14.14 -7.82 -8.00
CA GLY A 141 -14.66 -9.04 -8.63
C GLY A 141 -13.71 -9.69 -9.65
N ILE A 142 -12.68 -8.97 -10.10
CA ILE A 142 -11.71 -9.42 -11.11
C ILE A 142 -10.27 -9.22 -10.62
N THR A 143 -9.32 -9.93 -11.22
CA THR A 143 -7.90 -9.80 -10.85
C THR A 143 -7.30 -8.48 -11.35
N PRO A 144 -6.19 -8.00 -10.75
CA PRO A 144 -5.49 -6.81 -11.23
C PRO A 144 -5.09 -6.91 -12.71
N VAL A 145 -4.63 -8.09 -13.15
CA VAL A 145 -4.24 -8.33 -14.55
C VAL A 145 -5.44 -8.24 -15.49
N GLU A 146 -6.58 -8.81 -15.11
CA GLU A 146 -7.82 -8.71 -15.90
C GLU A 146 -8.33 -7.27 -15.98
N TYR A 147 -8.19 -6.50 -14.90
CA TYR A 147 -8.55 -5.08 -14.88
C TYR A 147 -7.66 -4.27 -15.84
N ILE A 148 -6.33 -4.44 -15.79
CA ILE A 148 -5.40 -3.80 -16.75
C ILE A 148 -5.80 -4.14 -18.19
N GLN A 149 -6.07 -5.42 -18.48
CA GLN A 149 -6.52 -5.85 -19.81
C GLN A 149 -7.82 -5.16 -20.23
N GLN A 150 -8.78 -5.00 -19.32
CA GLN A 150 -10.05 -4.35 -19.59
C GLN A 150 -9.87 -2.85 -19.90
N VAL A 151 -9.08 -2.13 -19.09
CA VAL A 151 -8.75 -0.72 -19.33
C VAL A 151 -8.10 -0.54 -20.70
N ARG A 152 -7.11 -1.37 -21.03
CA ARG A 152 -6.42 -1.33 -22.33
C ARG A 152 -7.32 -1.64 -23.51
N VAL A 153 -8.21 -2.64 -23.39
CA VAL A 153 -9.18 -2.97 -24.45
C VAL A 153 -10.19 -1.85 -24.63
N ASN A 154 -10.64 -1.21 -23.55
CA ASN A 154 -11.55 -0.07 -23.64
C ASN A 154 -10.88 1.13 -24.31
N ALA A 155 -9.66 1.48 -23.93
CA ALA A 155 -8.87 2.50 -24.62
C ALA A 155 -8.70 2.15 -26.11
N ALA A 156 -8.43 0.88 -26.44
CA ALA A 156 -8.31 0.44 -27.82
C ALA A 156 -9.59 0.64 -28.64
N LYS A 157 -10.78 0.43 -28.05
CA LYS A 157 -12.06 0.70 -28.74
C LYS A 157 -12.15 2.17 -29.15
N GLU A 158 -11.82 3.11 -28.25
CA GLU A 158 -11.81 4.54 -28.55
C GLU A 158 -10.85 4.86 -29.71
N TYR A 159 -9.63 4.33 -29.68
CA TYR A 159 -8.68 4.52 -30.78
C TYR A 159 -9.17 3.93 -32.11
N LEU A 160 -9.87 2.78 -32.08
CA LEU A 160 -10.41 2.16 -33.29
C LEU A 160 -11.56 2.98 -33.91
N ILE A 161 -12.33 3.67 -33.07
CA ILE A 161 -13.46 4.52 -33.48
C ILE A 161 -12.96 5.86 -34.04
N HIS A 162 -11.93 6.44 -33.43
CA HIS A 162 -11.48 7.81 -33.71
C HIS A 162 -10.26 7.90 -34.64
N THR A 163 -9.58 6.79 -34.93
CA THR A 163 -8.35 6.80 -35.74
C THR A 163 -8.29 5.70 -36.79
N ASN A 164 -7.48 5.91 -37.82
CA ASN A 164 -7.18 4.91 -38.86
C ASN A 164 -5.79 4.27 -38.70
N LYS A 165 -5.16 4.37 -37.52
CA LYS A 165 -3.82 3.78 -37.26
C LYS A 165 -3.81 2.28 -37.55
N ALA A 166 -2.66 1.73 -37.94
CA ALA A 166 -2.53 0.29 -38.11
C ALA A 166 -2.78 -0.42 -36.76
N ILE A 167 -3.33 -1.64 -36.81
CA ILE A 167 -3.69 -2.39 -35.59
C ILE A 167 -2.46 -2.66 -34.72
N ALA A 168 -1.29 -2.89 -35.34
CA ALA A 168 -0.02 -3.08 -34.64
C ALA A 168 0.41 -1.82 -33.87
N ASP A 169 0.36 -0.64 -34.51
CA ASP A 169 0.73 0.63 -33.87
C ASP A 169 -0.23 0.98 -32.73
N LEU A 170 -1.53 0.75 -32.94
CA LEU A 170 -2.55 0.96 -31.91
C LEU A 170 -2.29 0.07 -30.69
N ALA A 171 -1.93 -1.19 -30.91
CA ALA A 171 -1.61 -2.13 -29.84
C ALA A 171 -0.46 -1.59 -28.95
N ILE A 172 0.55 -0.98 -29.56
CA ILE A 172 1.65 -0.30 -28.84
C ILE A 172 1.11 0.89 -28.03
N CYS A 173 0.26 1.74 -28.62
CA CYS A 173 -0.33 2.90 -27.95
C CYS A 173 -1.17 2.55 -26.70
N VAL A 174 -1.69 1.33 -26.61
CA VAL A 174 -2.45 0.85 -25.44
C VAL A 174 -1.65 -0.09 -24.53
N GLY A 175 -0.33 -0.11 -24.65
CA GLY A 175 0.56 -0.89 -23.78
C GLY A 175 0.60 -2.39 -24.07
N MET A 176 0.19 -2.82 -25.26
CA MET A 176 0.18 -4.23 -25.72
C MET A 176 1.05 -4.40 -26.97
N PRO A 177 2.39 -4.37 -26.85
CA PRO A 177 3.30 -4.40 -27.99
C PRO A 177 3.21 -5.69 -28.82
N ASN A 178 2.69 -6.79 -28.26
CA ASN A 178 2.44 -8.02 -29.00
C ASN A 178 1.07 -7.96 -29.70
N ALA A 179 1.07 -7.67 -31.01
CA ALA A 179 -0.14 -7.52 -31.82
C ALA A 179 -1.00 -8.80 -31.87
N SER A 180 -0.39 -9.98 -31.98
CA SER A 180 -1.12 -11.26 -32.03
C SER A 180 -1.86 -11.54 -30.72
N TYR A 181 -1.20 -11.28 -29.59
CA TYR A 181 -1.81 -11.36 -28.27
C TYR A 181 -2.94 -10.33 -28.12
N PHE A 182 -2.71 -9.08 -28.53
CA PHE A 182 -3.72 -8.03 -28.51
C PHE A 182 -4.98 -8.43 -29.28
N ILE A 183 -4.85 -8.89 -30.53
CA ILE A 183 -6.00 -9.30 -31.36
C ILE A 183 -6.79 -10.42 -30.67
N THR A 184 -6.09 -11.41 -30.13
CA THR A 184 -6.70 -12.54 -29.42
C THR A 184 -7.45 -12.08 -28.18
N LEU A 185 -6.82 -11.23 -27.36
CA LEU A 185 -7.41 -10.70 -26.13
C LEU A 185 -8.61 -9.80 -26.44
N PHE A 186 -8.49 -8.91 -27.43
CA PHE A 186 -9.56 -8.02 -27.85
C PHE A 186 -10.77 -8.84 -28.30
N LYS A 187 -10.58 -9.82 -29.20
CA LYS A 187 -11.65 -10.72 -29.63
C LYS A 187 -12.28 -11.50 -28.47
N LYS A 188 -11.47 -11.99 -27.52
CA LYS A 188 -11.98 -12.67 -26.33
C LYS A 188 -12.87 -11.76 -25.47
N LYS A 189 -12.54 -10.46 -25.38
CA LYS A 189 -13.26 -9.49 -24.54
C LYS A 189 -14.44 -8.83 -25.24
N THR A 190 -14.44 -8.72 -26.57
CA THR A 190 -15.45 -7.97 -27.34
C THR A 190 -16.26 -8.82 -28.31
N GLY A 191 -15.86 -10.07 -28.57
CA GLY A 191 -16.46 -10.95 -29.57
C GLY A 191 -15.94 -10.73 -30.99
N LEU A 192 -15.30 -9.59 -31.27
CA LEU A 192 -14.87 -9.18 -32.62
C LEU A 192 -13.36 -8.94 -32.67
N THR A 193 -12.73 -9.18 -33.81
CA THR A 193 -11.34 -8.72 -33.99
C THR A 193 -11.29 -7.18 -34.04
N PRO A 194 -10.15 -6.54 -33.71
CA PRO A 194 -10.00 -5.09 -33.82
C PRO A 194 -10.38 -4.53 -35.21
N ALA A 195 -10.04 -5.26 -36.28
CA ALA A 195 -10.38 -4.87 -37.65
C ALA A 195 -11.90 -4.93 -37.92
N GLN A 196 -12.55 -6.01 -37.48
CA GLN A 196 -14.02 -6.16 -37.59
C GLN A 196 -14.75 -5.08 -36.77
N PHE A 197 -14.28 -4.82 -35.55
CA PHE A 197 -14.85 -3.78 -34.69
C PHE A 197 -14.76 -2.39 -35.34
N ARG A 198 -13.63 -2.07 -35.99
CA ARG A 198 -13.47 -0.82 -36.74
C ARG A 198 -14.41 -0.73 -37.94
N GLN A 199 -14.61 -1.82 -38.67
CA GLN A 199 -15.54 -1.82 -39.81
C GLN A 199 -16.98 -1.61 -39.35
N MET A 200 -17.41 -2.32 -38.31
CA MET A 200 -18.75 -2.21 -37.75
C MET A 200 -19.05 -0.80 -37.22
N SER A 201 -18.14 -0.22 -36.43
CA SER A 201 -18.30 1.14 -35.88
C SER A 201 -18.30 2.25 -36.95
N LYS A 202 -17.75 1.98 -38.15
CA LYS A 202 -17.88 2.89 -39.29
C LYS A 202 -19.25 2.77 -39.98
N MET A 203 -19.81 1.56 -40.05
CA MET A 203 -21.13 1.34 -40.64
C MET A 203 -22.24 1.93 -39.76
N GLU A 204 -22.12 1.86 -38.43
CA GLU A 204 -23.09 2.45 -37.50
C GLU A 204 -23.12 3.98 -37.49
N LYS A 205 -22.09 4.63 -38.07
CA LYS A 205 -21.98 6.10 -38.16
C LYS A 205 -22.38 6.67 -39.53
N MET A 206 -22.81 5.82 -40.47
CA MET A 206 -23.21 6.18 -41.83
C MET A 206 -24.72 6.11 -41.98
#